data_AF-A0A4R8Q011-F1
#
_entry.id   AF-A0A4R8Q011-F1
#
_cell.length_a   1.000
_cell.length_b   1.000
_cell.length_c   1.000
_cell.angle_alpha   90.00
_cell.angle_beta   90.00
_cell.angle_gamma   90.00
#
_symmetry.space_group_name_H-M   'P 1'
#
loop_
_entity.id
_entity.type
_entity.pdbx_description
1 polymer ?
#
loop_
_entity_poly.entity_id
_entity_poly.type
_entity_poly.pdbx_seq_one_letter_code
_entity_poly.pdbx_strand_id
1 'polypeptide(L)'
;MKFSLAPLVLATAAAATPIVKLEDVTHFIFGGKGSHDKGRWVSAGPFHFTSTYHVVATPDQVVDNNNTFTGGLAGAVGYFNYGINAPEDTICYNITLVNFQGDYQSPALSATHIHEADKGRAGPPRIAFPNPTPVEGYQNVRRSVGCLRGPFRTGLNATGTQTDNGAGFTVSKIEANPENFFTDVHSSLSVPGAVRGQLSDGFSKDCE
;
A
#
# COMPACT_ATOMS: atom_id res chain seq x y z
N MET A 1 -4.81 -3.93 -72.80
CA MET A 1 -3.76 -3.67 -71.80
C MET A 1 -4.37 -3.89 -70.42
N LYS A 2 -3.95 -4.94 -69.70
CA LYS A 2 -4.51 -5.33 -68.40
C LYS A 2 -3.71 -4.62 -67.30
N PHE A 3 -4.35 -3.73 -66.54
CA PHE A 3 -3.76 -3.14 -65.33
C PHE A 3 -4.19 -3.97 -64.12
N SER A 4 -3.23 -4.61 -63.47
CA SER A 4 -3.41 -5.34 -62.21
C SER A 4 -3.06 -4.39 -61.07
N LEU A 5 -4.03 -4.03 -60.24
CA LEU A 5 -3.81 -3.27 -59.00
C LEU A 5 -3.72 -4.28 -57.86
N ALA A 6 -2.52 -4.41 -57.26
CA ALA A 6 -2.32 -5.17 -56.04
C ALA A 6 -2.77 -4.34 -54.83
N PRO A 7 -3.53 -4.89 -53.86
CA PRO A 7 -3.87 -4.18 -52.65
C PRO A 7 -2.69 -4.20 -51.67
N LEU A 8 -2.28 -3.01 -51.23
CA LEU A 8 -1.30 -2.84 -50.16
C LEU A 8 -2.02 -3.03 -48.81
N VAL A 9 -1.86 -4.21 -48.19
CA VAL A 9 -2.38 -4.47 -46.84
C VAL A 9 -1.40 -3.86 -45.84
N LEU A 10 -1.78 -2.74 -45.23
CA LEU A 10 -1.01 -2.10 -44.17
C LEU A 10 -1.30 -2.84 -42.86
N ALA A 11 -0.45 -3.81 -42.51
CA ALA A 11 -0.50 -4.47 -41.21
C ALA A 11 0.05 -3.53 -40.12
N THR A 12 -0.83 -2.92 -39.33
CA THR A 12 -0.43 -2.25 -38.09
C THR A 12 -0.05 -3.31 -37.07
N ALA A 13 1.25 -3.49 -36.83
CA ALA A 13 1.74 -4.26 -35.71
C ALA A 13 1.35 -3.54 -34.40
N ALA A 14 0.38 -4.10 -33.67
CA ALA A 14 0.19 -3.74 -32.28
C ALA A 14 1.45 -4.18 -31.53
N ALA A 15 2.28 -3.23 -31.11
CA ALA A 15 3.39 -3.50 -30.21
C ALA A 15 2.80 -3.97 -28.88
N ALA A 16 2.78 -5.29 -28.66
CA ALA A 16 2.50 -5.85 -27.36
C ALA A 16 3.57 -5.34 -26.40
N THR A 17 3.19 -4.45 -25.48
CA THR A 17 4.04 -4.10 -24.36
C THR A 17 4.29 -5.37 -23.56
N PRO A 18 5.55 -5.65 -23.16
CA PRO A 18 5.82 -6.84 -22.36
C PRO A 18 5.04 -6.69 -21.05
N ILE A 19 4.12 -7.63 -20.81
CA ILE A 19 3.54 -7.86 -19.49
C ILE A 19 4.71 -8.23 -18.60
N VAL A 20 5.15 -7.29 -17.77
CA VAL A 20 6.18 -7.54 -16.76
C VAL A 20 5.61 -8.64 -15.87
N LYS A 21 6.21 -9.82 -15.93
CA LYS A 21 5.74 -10.95 -15.15
C LYS A 21 5.91 -10.64 -13.66
N LEU A 22 5.03 -11.18 -12.83
CA LEU A 22 5.05 -10.99 -11.38
C LEU A 22 6.42 -11.31 -10.76
N GLU A 23 7.18 -12.22 -11.39
CA GLU A 23 8.55 -12.59 -11.03
C GLU A 23 9.59 -11.45 -11.18
N ASP A 24 9.42 -10.56 -12.16
CA ASP A 24 10.31 -9.39 -12.35
C ASP A 24 10.02 -8.28 -11.32
N VAL A 25 8.78 -8.15 -10.87
CA VAL A 25 8.40 -7.21 -9.79
C VAL A 25 9.03 -7.65 -8.46
N THR A 26 9.03 -8.96 -8.17
CA THR A 26 9.72 -9.49 -6.98
C THR A 26 11.23 -9.23 -7.02
N HIS A 27 11.87 -9.29 -8.19
CA HIS A 27 13.31 -9.04 -8.30
C HIS A 27 13.71 -7.57 -8.08
N PHE A 28 12.81 -6.62 -8.37
CA PHE A 28 12.98 -5.20 -8.04
C PHE A 28 12.73 -4.88 -6.56
N ILE A 29 11.87 -5.67 -5.89
CA ILE A 29 11.58 -5.51 -4.45
C ILE A 29 12.68 -6.14 -3.58
N PHE A 30 13.26 -7.26 -4.02
CA PHE A 30 14.23 -8.06 -3.26
C PHE A 30 15.59 -8.14 -3.97
N GLY A 31 16.29 -7.01 -4.07
CA GLY A 31 17.58 -6.94 -4.74
C GLY A 31 18.61 -7.98 -4.26
N GLY A 32 19.18 -8.72 -5.21
CA GLY A 32 20.53 -9.29 -5.15
C GLY A 32 20.68 -10.74 -4.69
N LYS A 33 21.05 -11.64 -5.62
CA LYS A 33 21.74 -12.89 -5.30
C LYS A 33 23.11 -12.55 -4.67
N GLY A 34 23.28 -12.87 -3.40
CA GLY A 34 24.56 -12.73 -2.71
C GLY A 34 24.60 -13.48 -1.38
N SER A 35 25.33 -14.60 -1.40
CA SER A 35 25.88 -15.37 -0.28
C SER A 35 24.92 -16.16 0.62
N HIS A 36 25.18 -17.47 0.63
CA HIS A 36 24.72 -18.41 1.65
C HIS A 36 25.37 -18.06 2.99
N ASP A 37 24.74 -17.17 3.74
CA ASP A 37 24.88 -17.12 5.19
C ASP A 37 23.48 -17.04 5.78
N LYS A 38 23.24 -17.76 6.87
CA LYS A 38 21.99 -17.67 7.63
C LYS A 38 21.97 -16.29 8.32
N GLY A 39 21.65 -15.27 7.53
CA GLY A 39 21.94 -13.87 7.79
C GLY A 39 20.76 -13.14 8.38
N ARG A 40 20.80 -13.04 9.70
CA ARG A 40 20.12 -12.04 10.54
C ARG A 40 20.05 -10.68 9.84
N TRP A 41 18.85 -10.18 9.58
CA TRP A 41 18.62 -8.81 9.12
C TRP A 41 18.82 -7.84 10.28
N VAL A 42 20.07 -7.67 10.72
CA VAL A 42 20.40 -6.59 11.67
C VAL A 42 20.29 -5.29 10.88
N SER A 43 19.36 -4.44 11.27
CA SER A 43 19.17 -3.07 10.76
C SER A 43 20.44 -2.25 10.95
N ALA A 44 21.40 -2.36 10.03
CA ALA A 44 22.63 -1.58 9.99
C ALA A 44 22.45 -0.19 9.35
N GLY A 45 21.19 0.25 9.18
CA GLY A 45 20.86 1.60 8.74
C GLY A 45 20.82 2.59 9.92
N PRO A 46 20.75 3.91 9.68
CA PRO A 46 20.67 4.92 10.75
C PRO A 46 19.35 4.88 11.54
N PHE A 47 18.42 3.98 11.18
CA PHE A 47 17.11 3.84 11.78
C PHE A 47 17.02 2.52 12.54
N HIS A 48 16.61 2.59 13.80
CA HIS A 48 16.28 1.43 14.61
C HIS A 48 14.77 1.18 14.51
N PHE A 49 14.36 -0.01 14.07
CA PHE A 49 12.97 -0.44 14.07
C PHE A 49 12.77 -1.52 15.12
N THR A 50 11.76 -1.35 15.97
CA THR A 50 11.27 -2.35 16.91
C THR A 50 10.42 -3.43 16.22
N SER A 51 9.83 -3.12 15.06
CA SER A 51 9.17 -4.11 14.20
C SER A 51 9.09 -3.66 12.75
N THR A 52 8.92 -4.62 11.84
CA THR A 52 8.67 -4.37 10.41
C THR A 52 7.46 -5.15 9.91
N TYR A 53 6.78 -4.59 8.90
CA TYR A 53 5.59 -5.18 8.28
C TYR A 53 5.69 -5.09 6.77
N HIS A 54 5.36 -6.17 6.07
CA HIS A 54 5.35 -6.29 4.62
C HIS A 54 3.97 -6.74 4.14
N VAL A 55 3.05 -5.80 3.99
CA VAL A 55 1.65 -6.10 3.67
C VAL A 55 1.42 -6.01 2.17
N VAL A 56 0.84 -7.08 1.60
CA VAL A 56 0.31 -7.07 0.23
C VAL A 56 -1.19 -6.84 0.31
N ALA A 57 -1.63 -5.67 -0.13
CA ALA A 57 -3.02 -5.25 -0.16
C ALA A 57 -3.63 -5.51 -1.54
N THR A 58 -4.82 -6.07 -1.57
CA THR A 58 -5.51 -6.49 -2.79
C THR A 58 -6.98 -6.06 -2.81
N PRO A 59 -7.63 -6.06 -3.99
CA PRO A 59 -9.02 -5.62 -4.13
C PRO A 59 -10.04 -6.53 -3.43
N ASP A 60 -9.74 -7.82 -3.29
CA ASP A 60 -10.63 -8.85 -2.74
C ASP A 60 -10.78 -8.81 -1.21
N GLN A 61 -10.15 -7.83 -0.55
CA GLN A 61 -10.27 -7.63 0.89
C GLN A 61 -11.10 -6.39 1.25
N VAL A 62 -11.51 -5.59 0.26
CA VAL A 62 -12.18 -4.30 0.48
C VAL A 62 -13.63 -4.47 0.92
N VAL A 63 -13.98 -3.79 2.02
CA VAL A 63 -15.34 -3.73 2.59
C VAL A 63 -15.77 -2.27 2.76
N ASP A 64 -17.07 -2.02 2.74
CA ASP A 64 -17.64 -0.71 3.06
C ASP A 64 -17.78 -0.48 4.59
N ASN A 65 -18.29 0.70 4.97
CA ASN A 65 -18.54 1.06 6.38
C ASN A 65 -19.55 0.15 7.08
N ASN A 66 -20.38 -0.59 6.35
CA ASN A 66 -21.31 -1.57 6.90
C ASN A 66 -20.69 -2.97 7.00
N ASN A 67 -19.40 -3.12 6.70
CA ASN A 67 -18.68 -4.40 6.59
C ASN A 67 -19.19 -5.29 5.45
N THR A 68 -19.80 -4.70 4.43
CA THR A 68 -20.21 -5.42 3.22
C THR A 68 -19.02 -5.47 2.26
N PHE A 69 -18.68 -6.66 1.78
CA PHE A 69 -17.68 -6.81 0.73
C PHE A 69 -18.11 -6.05 -0.53
N THR A 70 -17.25 -5.17 -1.02
CA THR A 70 -17.51 -4.36 -2.23
C THR A 70 -16.56 -4.71 -3.36
N GLY A 71 -15.40 -5.26 -3.03
CA GLY A 71 -14.27 -5.35 -3.95
C GLY A 71 -13.61 -3.98 -4.16
N GLY A 72 -12.32 -4.01 -4.48
CA GLY A 72 -11.54 -2.82 -4.82
C GLY A 72 -11.38 -2.62 -6.33
N LEU A 73 -10.34 -1.89 -6.71
CA LEU A 73 -10.01 -1.67 -8.12
C LEU A 73 -9.38 -2.92 -8.74
N ALA A 74 -10.06 -3.52 -9.71
CA ALA A 74 -9.58 -4.71 -10.40
C ALA A 74 -8.14 -4.55 -10.93
N GLY A 75 -7.27 -5.52 -10.61
CA GLY A 75 -5.87 -5.54 -11.03
C GLY A 75 -4.94 -4.61 -10.25
N ALA A 76 -5.45 -3.79 -9.33
CA ALA A 76 -4.63 -2.97 -8.44
C ALA A 76 -3.98 -3.83 -7.34
N VAL A 77 -2.74 -3.51 -6.98
CA VAL A 77 -2.01 -4.14 -5.88
C VAL A 77 -1.27 -3.06 -5.11
N GLY A 78 -1.30 -3.14 -3.78
CA GLY A 78 -0.50 -2.29 -2.91
C GLY A 78 0.54 -3.09 -2.14
N TYR A 79 1.78 -2.63 -2.15
CA TYR A 79 2.87 -3.12 -1.32
C TYR A 79 3.17 -2.08 -0.25
N PHE A 80 2.81 -2.40 0.99
CA PHE A 80 2.96 -1.51 2.13
C PHE A 80 4.05 -2.05 3.04
N ASN A 81 5.22 -1.43 2.99
CA ASN A 81 6.35 -1.77 3.85
C ASN A 81 6.45 -0.74 4.97
N TYR A 82 6.39 -1.19 6.21
CA TYR A 82 6.49 -0.35 7.40
C TYR A 82 7.66 -0.76 8.29
N GLY A 83 8.30 0.22 8.89
CA GLY A 83 9.22 0.05 10.01
C GLY A 83 8.75 0.92 11.17
N ILE A 84 8.51 0.33 12.33
CA ILE A 84 8.02 1.03 13.53
C ILE A 84 9.18 1.18 14.52
N ASN A 85 9.25 2.32 15.20
CA ASN A 85 10.05 2.54 16.41
C ASN A 85 9.09 3.02 17.50
N ALA A 86 8.62 2.08 18.33
CA ALA A 86 7.62 2.33 19.37
C ALA A 86 8.10 3.29 20.48
N PRO A 87 9.35 3.21 20.99
CA PRO A 87 9.87 4.19 21.95
C PRO A 87 9.80 5.64 21.45
N GLU A 88 9.94 5.83 20.13
CA GLU A 88 9.92 7.14 19.50
C GLU A 88 8.55 7.54 18.93
N ASP A 89 7.56 6.65 18.98
CA ASP A 89 6.27 6.82 18.33
C ASP A 89 6.40 7.17 16.83
N THR A 90 7.35 6.53 16.15
CA THR A 90 7.70 6.77 14.74
C THR A 90 7.34 5.57 13.88
N ILE A 91 6.78 5.83 12.69
CA ILE A 91 6.57 4.84 11.63
C ILE A 91 7.18 5.35 10.33
N CYS A 92 8.13 4.59 9.80
CA CYS A 92 8.67 4.77 8.45
C CYS A 92 7.92 3.87 7.48
N TYR A 93 7.72 4.34 6.26
CA TYR A 93 6.93 3.66 5.25
C TYR A 93 7.60 3.73 3.87
N ASN A 94 7.41 2.67 3.10
CA ASN A 94 7.70 2.58 1.68
C ASN A 94 6.52 1.87 1.01
N ILE A 95 5.61 2.69 0.48
CA ILE A 95 4.33 2.26 -0.08
C ILE A 95 4.44 2.33 -1.59
N THR A 96 4.16 1.22 -2.29
CA THR A 96 4.12 1.15 -3.74
C THR A 96 2.76 0.65 -4.20
N LEU A 97 2.12 1.35 -5.12
CA LEU A 97 0.88 0.93 -5.76
C LEU A 97 1.15 0.59 -7.22
N VAL A 98 0.60 -0.53 -7.67
CA VAL A 98 0.62 -0.98 -9.05
C VAL A 98 -0.81 -1.00 -9.58
N ASN A 99 -1.03 -0.48 -10.79
CA ASN A 99 -2.34 -0.40 -11.44
C ASN A 99 -3.41 0.38 -10.65
N PHE A 100 -2.99 1.32 -9.79
CA PHE A 100 -3.91 2.28 -9.19
C PHE A 100 -4.46 3.22 -10.26
N GLN A 101 -5.79 3.36 -10.30
CA GLN A 101 -6.51 4.17 -11.27
C GLN A 101 -7.36 5.23 -10.58
N GLY A 102 -7.72 6.27 -11.31
CA GLY A 102 -8.48 7.42 -10.79
C GLY A 102 -7.64 8.36 -9.94
N ASP A 103 -8.37 9.20 -9.22
CA ASP A 103 -7.83 10.22 -8.33
C ASP A 103 -7.89 9.74 -6.88
N TYR A 104 -7.00 10.26 -6.04
CA TYR A 104 -7.08 10.02 -4.61
C TYR A 104 -8.33 10.70 -4.05
N GLN A 105 -9.21 9.94 -3.41
CA GLN A 105 -10.44 10.46 -2.82
C GLN A 105 -10.65 9.86 -1.43
N SER A 106 -10.77 10.71 -0.42
CA SER A 106 -10.99 10.31 0.95
C SER A 106 -11.50 11.51 1.76
N PRO A 107 -12.33 11.30 2.80
CA PRO A 107 -12.72 12.37 3.71
C PRO A 107 -11.61 12.73 4.72
N ALA A 108 -10.56 11.90 4.88
CA ALA A 108 -9.38 12.18 5.68
C ALA A 108 -8.37 13.09 4.95
N LEU A 109 -7.30 13.50 5.63
CA LEU A 109 -6.24 14.38 5.09
C LEU A 109 -5.56 13.81 3.83
N SER A 110 -5.54 12.49 3.69
CA SER A 110 -5.09 11.79 2.51
C SER A 110 -6.00 10.58 2.25
N ALA A 111 -5.69 9.80 1.21
CA ALA A 111 -6.43 8.60 0.84
C ALA A 111 -5.66 7.31 1.14
N THR A 112 -4.53 7.38 1.85
CA THR A 112 -3.69 6.22 2.18
C THR A 112 -3.57 6.12 3.69
N HIS A 113 -3.98 5.00 4.28
CA HIS A 113 -4.17 4.93 5.74
C HIS A 113 -3.64 3.65 6.38
N ILE A 114 -3.52 3.72 7.71
CA ILE A 114 -3.70 2.57 8.60
C ILE A 114 -4.97 2.82 9.41
N HIS A 115 -5.83 1.82 9.48
CA HIS A 115 -7.05 1.77 10.25
C HIS A 115 -6.93 0.77 11.41
N GLU A 116 -7.71 0.99 12.47
CA GLU A 116 -7.85 0.05 13.59
C GLU A 116 -9.17 -0.73 13.45
N ALA A 117 -9.08 -1.97 12.96
CA ALA A 117 -10.15 -2.97 13.00
C ALA A 117 -9.62 -4.38 12.69
N ASP A 118 -10.39 -5.38 13.12
CA ASP A 118 -10.20 -6.77 12.74
C ASP A 118 -10.30 -6.99 11.22
N LYS A 119 -9.76 -8.12 10.77
CA LYS A 119 -9.83 -8.54 9.36
C LYS A 119 -11.27 -8.60 8.86
N GLY A 120 -11.52 -7.97 7.71
CA GLY A 120 -12.84 -7.88 7.10
C GLY A 120 -13.80 -6.87 7.76
N ARG A 121 -13.34 -6.08 8.73
CA ARG A 121 -14.15 -5.05 9.40
C ARG A 121 -13.71 -3.63 9.04
N ALA A 122 -14.65 -2.71 8.92
CA ALA A 122 -14.37 -1.28 8.83
C ALA A 122 -14.01 -0.73 10.23
N GLY A 123 -13.14 0.26 10.27
CA GLY A 123 -12.75 0.94 11.50
C GLY A 123 -12.23 2.35 11.23
N PRO A 124 -11.97 3.15 12.28
CA PRO A 124 -11.45 4.51 12.11
C PRO A 124 -10.00 4.49 11.59
N PRO A 125 -9.62 5.44 10.70
CA PRO A 125 -8.22 5.63 10.37
C PRO A 125 -7.47 6.16 11.59
N ARG A 126 -6.25 5.67 11.82
CA ARG A 126 -5.35 6.12 12.89
C ARG A 126 -4.15 6.89 12.37
N ILE A 127 -3.68 6.55 11.18
CA ILE A 127 -2.58 7.24 10.51
C ILE A 127 -3.01 7.56 9.08
N ALA A 128 -2.79 8.80 8.66
CA ALA A 128 -2.92 9.23 7.26
C ALA A 128 -1.52 9.48 6.68
N PHE A 129 -1.17 8.76 5.62
CA PHE A 129 0.11 8.87 4.92
C PHE A 129 0.00 9.78 3.70
N PRO A 130 1.07 10.47 3.29
CA PRO A 130 1.12 11.09 1.97
C PRO A 130 0.80 10.08 0.87
N ASN A 131 -0.13 10.44 -0.02
CA ASN A 131 -0.53 9.57 -1.12
C ASN A 131 0.65 9.27 -2.05
N PRO A 132 0.84 8.02 -2.51
CA PRO A 132 1.84 7.69 -3.51
C PRO A 132 1.75 8.54 -4.78
N THR A 133 2.89 8.97 -5.32
CA THR A 133 2.95 9.76 -6.56
C THR A 133 3.48 8.91 -7.72
N PRO A 134 3.14 9.22 -8.98
CA PRO A 134 3.65 8.50 -10.14
C PRO A 134 5.19 8.40 -10.13
N VAL A 135 5.72 7.22 -10.41
CA VAL A 135 7.16 6.99 -10.53
C VAL A 135 7.57 7.21 -11.98
N GLU A 136 8.51 8.13 -12.21
CA GLU A 136 9.03 8.41 -13.55
C GLU A 136 9.63 7.14 -14.20
N GLY A 137 9.29 6.90 -15.47
CA GLY A 137 9.76 5.73 -16.21
C GLY A 137 8.97 4.43 -15.97
N TYR A 138 8.02 4.40 -15.02
CA TYR A 138 7.21 3.23 -14.73
C TYR A 138 5.72 3.51 -14.98
N GLN A 139 5.11 2.74 -15.88
CA GLN A 139 3.68 2.86 -16.17
C GLN A 139 2.85 2.31 -15.01
N ASN A 140 1.83 3.06 -14.60
CA ASN A 140 0.87 2.67 -13.55
C ASN A 140 1.49 2.29 -12.19
N VAL A 141 2.69 2.79 -11.90
CA VAL A 141 3.33 2.63 -10.59
C VAL A 141 3.32 3.97 -9.86
N ARG A 142 2.88 3.96 -8.61
CA ARG A 142 2.95 5.12 -7.71
C ARG A 142 3.70 4.75 -6.44
N ARG A 143 4.48 5.66 -5.86
CA ARG A 143 5.26 5.40 -4.65
C ARG A 143 5.21 6.55 -3.65
N SER A 144 5.19 6.21 -2.36
CA SER A 144 5.33 7.15 -1.23
C SER A 144 6.37 6.59 -0.26
N VAL A 145 7.37 7.39 0.12
CA VAL A 145 8.42 6.99 1.06
C VAL A 145 8.65 8.10 2.06
N GLY A 146 8.74 7.76 3.34
CA GLY A 146 9.03 8.72 4.39
C GLY A 146 8.88 8.13 5.78
N CYS A 147 8.87 9.00 6.78
CA CYS A 147 8.54 8.64 8.16
C CYS A 147 7.58 9.66 8.75
N LEU A 148 6.68 9.20 9.61
CA LEU A 148 5.79 10.02 10.42
C LEU A 148 6.12 9.75 11.89
N ARG A 149 6.07 10.81 12.70
CA ARG A 149 6.18 10.72 14.15
C ARG A 149 4.89 11.26 14.77
N GLY A 150 4.43 10.64 15.85
CA GLY A 150 3.31 11.14 16.63
C GLY A 150 3.53 12.59 17.13
N PRO A 151 2.46 13.32 17.45
CA PRO A 151 1.06 12.89 17.43
C PRO A 151 0.50 12.75 16.01
N PHE A 152 -0.21 11.65 15.76
CA PHE A 152 -0.83 11.39 14.46
C PHE A 152 -2.14 12.15 14.29
N ARG A 153 -2.47 12.47 13.04
CA ARG A 153 -3.69 13.17 12.67
C ARG A 153 -4.25 12.60 11.38
N THR A 154 -5.56 12.42 11.34
CA THR A 154 -6.28 11.87 10.19
C THR A 154 -7.17 12.90 9.52
N GLY A 155 -7.50 14.00 10.21
CA GLY A 155 -8.45 15.02 9.75
C GLY A 155 -9.90 14.61 9.91
N LEU A 156 -10.16 13.41 10.43
CA LEU A 156 -11.50 12.90 10.71
C LEU A 156 -11.68 12.79 12.21
N ASN A 157 -12.81 13.28 12.71
CA ASN A 157 -13.14 13.12 14.12
C ASN A 157 -13.81 11.77 14.39
N ALA A 158 -13.63 11.26 15.59
CA ALA A 158 -14.38 10.12 16.08
C ALA A 158 -15.87 10.46 16.13
N THR A 159 -16.71 9.49 15.77
CA THR A 159 -18.16 9.65 15.64
C THR A 159 -18.77 10.32 16.87
N GLY A 160 -19.47 11.44 16.67
CA GLY A 160 -20.13 12.19 17.74
C GLY A 160 -19.20 13.07 18.58
N THR A 161 -17.93 13.24 18.20
CA THR A 161 -16.93 14.02 18.95
C THR A 161 -16.21 15.06 18.09
N GLN A 162 -15.44 15.94 18.73
CA GLN A 162 -14.50 16.86 18.08
C GLN A 162 -13.05 16.35 18.13
N THR A 163 -12.84 15.09 18.53
CA THR A 163 -11.52 14.50 18.69
C THR A 163 -11.11 13.77 17.42
N ASP A 164 -9.96 14.13 16.84
CA ASP A 164 -9.41 13.44 15.66
C ASP A 164 -9.19 11.94 15.94
N ASN A 165 -9.46 11.07 14.97
CA ASN A 165 -9.27 9.63 15.12
C ASN A 165 -7.80 9.23 15.35
N GLY A 166 -6.83 10.05 14.95
CA GLY A 166 -5.41 9.86 15.25
C GLY A 166 -5.00 10.36 16.65
N ALA A 167 -5.85 11.15 17.32
CA ALA A 167 -5.50 11.75 18.61
C ALA A 167 -5.27 10.67 19.68
N GLY A 168 -4.12 10.71 20.35
CA GLY A 168 -3.74 9.75 21.38
C GLY A 168 -3.45 8.33 20.86
N PHE A 169 -3.41 8.14 19.54
CA PHE A 169 -2.91 6.92 18.94
C PHE A 169 -1.38 6.86 19.04
N THR A 170 -0.84 5.67 19.31
CA THR A 170 0.59 5.39 19.33
C THR A 170 0.88 4.13 18.54
N VAL A 171 2.02 4.09 17.84
CA VAL A 171 2.42 2.95 16.99
C VAL A 171 2.67 1.66 17.79
N SER A 172 2.93 1.77 19.09
CA SER A 172 3.03 0.62 20.00
C SER A 172 1.76 -0.23 20.04
N LYS A 173 0.59 0.33 19.74
CA LYS A 173 -0.67 -0.42 19.63
C LYS A 173 -0.66 -1.40 18.45
N ILE A 174 0.01 -1.03 17.35
CA ILE A 174 0.18 -1.91 16.18
C ILE A 174 1.06 -3.10 16.57
N GLU A 175 2.17 -2.87 17.25
CA GLU A 175 3.07 -3.96 17.68
C GLU A 175 2.40 -4.92 18.67
N ALA A 176 1.52 -4.40 19.53
CA ALA A 176 0.81 -5.20 20.49
C ALA A 176 -0.21 -6.15 19.85
N ASN A 177 -0.95 -5.70 18.82
CA ASN A 177 -2.03 -6.47 18.19
C ASN A 177 -2.14 -6.15 16.69
N PRO A 178 -1.17 -6.55 15.84
CA PRO A 178 -1.15 -6.18 14.42
C PRO A 178 -2.34 -6.72 13.62
N GLU A 179 -3.00 -7.77 14.10
CA GLU A 179 -4.23 -8.33 13.54
C GLU A 179 -5.44 -7.40 13.68
N ASN A 180 -5.37 -6.38 14.54
CA ASN A 180 -6.40 -5.35 14.70
C ASN A 180 -6.12 -4.10 13.84
N PHE A 181 -5.16 -4.16 12.92
CA PHE A 181 -4.83 -3.06 12.03
C PHE A 181 -4.76 -3.49 10.58
N PHE A 182 -5.31 -2.67 9.70
CA PHE A 182 -5.20 -2.85 8.26
C PHE A 182 -4.73 -1.57 7.58
N THR A 183 -4.17 -1.72 6.39
CA THR A 183 -3.82 -0.61 5.51
C THR A 183 -4.60 -0.69 4.21
N ASP A 184 -4.87 0.47 3.65
CA ASP A 184 -5.60 0.64 2.41
C ASP A 184 -5.15 1.90 1.67
N VAL A 185 -5.70 2.03 0.47
CA VAL A 185 -5.70 3.30 -0.27
C VAL A 185 -7.02 3.46 -1.00
N HIS A 186 -7.59 4.65 -1.01
CA HIS A 186 -8.87 4.97 -1.63
C HIS A 186 -8.71 5.66 -2.99
N SER A 187 -9.65 5.41 -3.89
CA SER A 187 -9.71 6.01 -5.23
C SER A 187 -11.09 6.58 -5.50
N SER A 188 -11.18 7.58 -6.37
CA SER A 188 -12.45 8.09 -6.90
C SER A 188 -13.27 7.03 -7.64
N LEU A 189 -12.62 5.97 -8.14
CA LEU A 189 -13.27 4.83 -8.79
C LEU A 189 -13.61 3.68 -7.82
N SER A 190 -13.12 3.73 -6.58
CA SER A 190 -13.46 2.80 -5.51
C SER A 190 -13.34 3.48 -4.15
N VAL A 191 -14.40 4.21 -3.79
CA VAL A 191 -14.44 5.04 -2.58
C VAL A 191 -14.29 4.22 -1.30
N PRO A 192 -14.85 3.00 -1.15
CA PRO A 192 -14.58 2.15 0.01
C PRO A 192 -13.11 1.72 0.15
N GLY A 193 -12.35 1.76 -0.95
CA GLY A 193 -10.94 1.37 -1.00
C GLY A 193 -10.58 0.78 -2.36
N ALA A 194 -9.43 1.15 -2.92
CA ALA A 194 -8.88 0.53 -4.11
C ALA A 194 -8.22 -0.82 -3.80
N VAL A 195 -7.49 -0.91 -2.69
CA VAL A 195 -6.91 -2.16 -2.15
C VAL A 195 -6.91 -2.11 -0.63
N ARG A 196 -6.90 -3.28 0.01
CA ARG A 196 -6.81 -3.44 1.47
C ARG A 196 -5.94 -4.65 1.84
N GLY A 197 -5.22 -4.57 2.97
CA GLY A 197 -4.49 -5.71 3.55
C GLY A 197 -4.32 -5.58 5.07
N GLN A 198 -4.38 -6.70 5.80
CA GLN A 198 -4.21 -6.73 7.26
C GLN A 198 -2.71 -6.70 7.62
N LEU A 199 -2.32 -5.98 8.67
CA LEU A 199 -0.90 -5.88 9.07
C LEU A 199 -0.32 -7.21 9.55
N SER A 200 -1.14 -8.06 10.18
CA SER A 200 -0.75 -9.41 10.57
C SER A 200 -0.38 -10.33 9.40
N ASP A 201 -0.89 -10.06 8.18
CA ASP A 201 -0.60 -10.89 7.00
C ASP A 201 0.85 -10.70 6.51
N GLY A 202 1.49 -9.59 6.92
CA GLY A 202 2.84 -9.20 6.52
C GLY A 202 3.87 -9.16 7.64
N PHE A 203 3.52 -9.67 8.82
CA PHE A 203 4.31 -9.49 10.03
C PHE A 203 5.45 -10.54 10.12
N SER A 204 6.68 -10.06 10.30
CA SER A 204 7.83 -10.88 10.70
C SER A 204 8.29 -10.48 12.09
N LYS A 205 8.37 -11.46 13.01
CA LYS A 205 8.95 -11.27 14.35
C LYS A 205 10.47 -11.40 14.38
N ASP A 206 11.11 -11.69 13.25
CA ASP A 206 12.52 -12.10 13.18
C ASP A 206 13.51 -10.92 13.23
N CYS A 207 13.27 -9.95 14.11
CA CYS A 207 14.23 -8.91 14.49
C CYS A 207 14.84 -9.21 15.88
N GLU A 208 15.49 -10.37 16.03
CA GLU A 208 16.44 -10.63 17.13
C GLU A 208 17.87 -10.82 16.64
#